data_AF-A0A4U1IPB1-F1
#
_entry.id   AF-A0A4U1IPB1-F1
#
_cell.length_a   1.000
_cell.length_b   1.000
_cell.length_c   1.000
_cell.angle_alpha   90.00
_cell.angle_beta   90.00
_cell.angle_gamma   90.00
#
_symmetry.space_group_name_H-M   'P 1'
#
loop_
_entity.id
_entity.type
_entity.pdbx_description
1 polymer ?
#
loop_
_entity_poly.entity_id
_entity_poly.type
_entity_poly.pdbx_seq_one_letter_code
_entity_poly.pdbx_strand_id
1 'polypeptide(L)'
;MRTDIQCPAEGCGERIDIAFRVTDYLAHHQPRKPRGIERDHEPGWFRMTNPDVSFRPPSGADQLAIADEPEGVRLLAERCIRPADAPARVRRRVEAAMEALAPSLYGELDGTCPVCAATVRIPFDPQRYVLLELRAQATSLYEEVHLLAGHYKWSEQDILALPRLRRTRYAELIHAERSAG
;
A
#
# COMPACT_ATOMS: atom_id res chain seq x y z
N MET A 1 0.48 0.13 -11.79
CA MET A 1 0.78 1.43 -11.17
C MET A 1 1.51 2.27 -12.21
N ARG A 2 1.34 3.59 -12.16
CA ARG A 2 2.00 4.55 -13.06
C ARG A 2 2.58 5.69 -12.24
N THR A 3 3.80 6.10 -12.59
CA THR A 3 4.47 7.27 -12.02
C THR A 3 5.26 7.96 -13.12
N ASP A 4 5.22 9.29 -13.16
CA ASP A 4 5.99 10.08 -14.10
C ASP A 4 7.26 10.64 -13.45
N ILE A 5 8.33 10.66 -14.22
CA ILE A 5 9.64 11.19 -13.82
C ILE A 5 10.33 11.86 -14.99
N GLN A 6 11.35 12.69 -14.70
CA GLN A 6 12.24 13.24 -15.71
C GLN A 6 13.46 12.35 -15.88
N CYS A 7 13.91 12.17 -17.13
CA CYS A 7 15.13 11.44 -17.43
C CYS A 7 16.34 12.13 -16.75
N PRO A 8 17.12 11.43 -15.90
CA PRO A 8 18.27 12.01 -15.22
C PRO A 8 19.50 12.16 -16.12
N ALA A 9 19.46 11.66 -17.36
CA ALA A 9 20.57 11.74 -18.29
C ALA A 9 20.83 13.20 -18.69
N GLU A 10 22.10 13.60 -18.66
CA GLU A 10 22.55 14.92 -19.07
C GLU A 10 22.09 15.22 -20.51
N GLY A 11 21.39 16.34 -20.69
CA GLY A 11 20.90 16.78 -22.01
C GLY A 11 19.60 16.13 -22.50
N CYS A 12 18.97 15.23 -21.74
CA CYS A 12 17.68 14.64 -22.12
C CYS A 12 16.48 15.31 -21.44
N GLY A 13 16.29 15.13 -20.13
CA GLY A 13 15.18 15.73 -19.37
C GLY A 13 13.76 15.28 -19.76
N GLU A 14 13.63 14.31 -20.67
CA GLU A 14 12.33 13.82 -21.16
C GLU A 14 11.44 13.26 -20.05
N ARG A 15 10.11 13.44 -20.16
CA ARG A 15 9.17 12.83 -19.22
C ARG A 15 8.98 11.35 -19.55
N ILE A 16 9.21 10.49 -18.57
CA ILE A 16 9.10 9.04 -18.69
C ILE A 16 7.95 8.57 -17.79
N ASP A 17 7.02 7.80 -18.36
CA ASP A 17 6.01 7.05 -17.60
C ASP A 17 6.52 5.64 -17.35
N ILE A 18 6.63 5.25 -16.07
CA ILE A 18 6.95 3.87 -15.69
C ILE A 18 5.67 3.16 -15.28
N ALA A 19 5.34 2.12 -16.04
CA ALA A 19 4.20 1.26 -15.76
C ALA A 19 4.67 -0.16 -15.39
N PHE A 20 4.12 -0.68 -14.30
CA PHE A 20 4.35 -2.07 -13.86
C PHE A 20 3.09 -2.68 -13.25
N ARG A 21 3.03 -4.01 -13.23
CA ARG A 21 1.95 -4.75 -12.57
C ARG A 21 2.29 -4.96 -11.10
N VAL A 22 1.27 -4.83 -10.25
CA VAL A 22 1.40 -5.09 -8.81
C VAL A 22 1.83 -6.54 -8.56
N THR A 23 1.35 -7.48 -9.38
CA THR A 23 1.75 -8.89 -9.29
C THR A 23 3.24 -9.11 -9.49
N ASP A 24 3.84 -8.40 -10.44
CA ASP A 24 5.26 -8.54 -10.80
C ASP A 24 6.13 -7.91 -9.69
N TYR A 25 5.67 -6.78 -9.15
CA TYR A 25 6.28 -6.14 -7.98
C TYR A 25 6.27 -7.07 -6.76
N LEU A 26 5.12 -7.66 -6.43
CA LEU A 26 5.00 -8.59 -5.31
C LEU A 26 5.81 -9.88 -5.53
N ALA A 27 5.94 -10.35 -6.78
CA ALA A 27 6.79 -11.48 -7.12
C ALA A 27 8.28 -11.17 -6.88
N HIS A 28 8.73 -9.94 -7.17
CA HIS A 28 10.09 -9.49 -6.90
C HIS A 28 10.39 -9.40 -5.39
N HIS A 29 9.43 -8.91 -4.61
CA HIS A 29 9.56 -8.74 -3.16
C HIS A 29 9.11 -9.96 -2.33
N GLN A 30 9.07 -11.17 -2.90
CA GLN A 30 8.61 -12.32 -2.13
C GLN A 30 9.50 -12.60 -0.91
N PRO A 31 8.89 -12.80 0.28
CA PRO A 31 9.65 -13.12 1.49
C PRO A 31 10.44 -14.40 1.30
N ARG A 32 11.68 -14.39 1.79
CA ARG A 32 12.45 -15.64 1.92
C ARG A 32 11.88 -16.42 3.09
N LYS A 33 11.38 -17.63 2.82
CA LYS A 33 10.86 -18.52 3.88
C LYS A 33 11.97 -18.78 4.92
N PRO A 34 11.80 -18.35 6.18
CA PRO A 34 12.81 -18.59 7.21
C PRO A 34 12.89 -20.10 7.53
N ARG A 35 14.09 -20.58 7.84
CA ARG A 35 14.28 -21.98 8.24
C ARG A 35 13.63 -22.24 9.60
N GLY A 36 13.01 -23.41 9.76
CA GLY A 36 12.39 -23.82 11.03
C GLY A 36 11.07 -23.09 11.34
N ILE A 37 10.45 -22.48 10.32
CA ILE A 37 9.17 -21.80 10.44
C ILE A 37 8.18 -22.40 9.45
N GLU A 38 7.04 -22.81 10.00
CA GLU A 38 5.96 -23.46 9.27
C GLU A 38 4.69 -22.63 9.40
N ARG A 39 3.72 -22.86 8.51
CA ARG A 39 2.40 -22.26 8.67
C ARG A 39 1.68 -23.00 9.79
N ASP A 40 1.01 -22.25 10.66
CA ASP A 40 0.14 -22.83 11.68
C ASP A 40 -1.23 -23.21 11.07
N HIS A 41 -2.08 -23.86 11.85
CA HIS A 41 -3.45 -24.20 11.46
C HIS A 41 -4.34 -22.96 11.32
N GLU A 42 -4.07 -21.92 12.12
CA GLU A 42 -4.77 -20.65 12.03
C GLU A 42 -4.23 -19.82 10.85
N PRO A 43 -5.09 -19.34 9.93
CA PRO A 43 -4.64 -18.55 8.78
C PRO A 43 -3.85 -17.30 9.20
N GLY A 44 -2.69 -17.10 8.56
CA GLY A 44 -1.80 -15.97 8.85
C GLY A 44 -0.88 -16.17 10.05
N TRP A 45 -1.06 -17.26 10.81
CA TRP A 45 -0.14 -17.65 11.87
C TRP A 45 0.95 -18.59 11.36
N PHE A 46 2.09 -18.51 12.02
CA PHE A 46 3.28 -19.29 11.77
C PHE A 46 3.72 -19.94 13.08
N ARG A 47 4.33 -21.12 12.98
CA ARG A 47 4.87 -21.87 14.11
C ARG A 47 6.38 -22.05 13.94
N MET A 48 7.11 -21.73 14.99
CA MET A 48 8.51 -22.10 15.17
C MET A 48 8.53 -23.29 16.13
N THR A 49 9.18 -24.40 15.77
CA THR A 49 9.13 -25.64 16.57
C THR A 49 10.22 -25.75 17.63
N ASN A 50 11.25 -24.90 17.56
CA ASN A 50 12.33 -24.88 18.55
C ASN A 50 12.83 -23.45 18.84
N PRO A 51 12.35 -22.81 19.92
CA PRO A 51 11.30 -23.27 20.84
C PRO A 51 9.91 -23.23 20.19
N ASP A 52 8.96 -23.99 20.75
CA ASP A 52 7.57 -24.05 20.29
C ASP A 52 6.84 -22.73 20.56
N VAL A 53 6.70 -21.90 19.53
CA VAL A 53 6.04 -20.59 19.60
C VAL A 53 5.27 -20.35 18.31
N SER A 54 4.02 -19.92 18.45
CA SER A 54 3.19 -19.46 17.34
C SER A 54 3.20 -17.93 17.29
N PHE A 55 3.25 -17.37 16.08
CA PHE A 55 3.27 -15.92 15.89
C PHE A 55 2.68 -15.51 14.55
N ARG A 56 2.35 -14.23 14.40
CA ARG A 56 1.97 -13.62 13.11
C ARG A 56 2.50 -12.18 13.00
N PRO A 57 2.86 -11.69 11.82
CA PRO A 57 3.12 -10.26 11.63
C PRO A 57 1.92 -9.42 12.11
N PRO A 58 2.15 -8.27 12.76
CA PRO A 58 1.08 -7.39 13.17
C PRO A 58 0.34 -6.81 11.95
N SER A 59 -0.96 -6.60 12.08
CA SER A 59 -1.78 -5.92 11.07
C SER A 59 -2.05 -4.46 11.46
N GLY A 60 -2.53 -3.66 10.52
CA GLY A 60 -2.99 -2.30 10.82
C GLY A 60 -4.12 -2.28 11.86
N ALA A 61 -4.96 -3.32 11.91
CA ALA A 61 -6.00 -3.45 12.93
C ALA A 61 -5.41 -3.67 14.34
N ASP A 62 -4.29 -4.39 14.45
CA ASP A 62 -3.61 -4.55 15.74
C ASP A 62 -2.99 -3.24 16.22
N GLN A 63 -2.40 -2.48 15.30
CA GLN A 63 -1.82 -1.17 15.60
C GLN A 63 -2.91 -0.17 16.01
N LEU A 64 -4.05 -0.16 15.32
CA LEU A 64 -5.19 0.69 15.69
C LEU A 64 -5.76 0.35 17.06
N ALA A 65 -5.84 -0.94 17.39
CA ALA A 65 -6.38 -1.40 18.68
C ALA A 65 -5.52 -0.98 19.89
N ILE A 66 -4.26 -0.57 19.67
CA ILE A 66 -3.30 -0.20 20.72
C ILE A 66 -2.71 1.21 20.51
N ALA A 67 -3.27 2.00 19.59
CA ALA A 67 -2.66 3.24 19.12
C ALA A 67 -2.40 4.26 20.24
N ASP A 68 -3.31 4.34 21.21
CA ASP A 68 -3.25 5.29 22.33
C ASP A 68 -2.82 4.63 23.66
N GLU A 69 -2.39 3.37 23.62
CA GLU A 69 -2.06 2.61 24.81
C GLU A 69 -0.61 2.87 25.27
N PRO A 70 -0.36 3.23 26.54
CA PRO A 70 0.99 3.49 27.06
C PRO A 70 1.94 2.29 26.93
N GLU A 71 1.40 1.07 26.93
CA GLU A 71 2.15 -0.18 26.79
C GLU A 71 1.96 -0.86 25.43
N GLY A 72 1.71 -0.06 24.38
CA GLY A 72 1.37 -0.57 23.04
C GLY A 72 2.30 -1.66 22.51
N VAL A 73 3.62 -1.56 22.71
CA VAL A 73 4.57 -2.61 22.27
C VAL A 73 4.32 -3.95 22.94
N ARG A 74 4.03 -3.96 24.25
CA ARG A 74 3.72 -5.19 24.99
C ARG A 74 2.40 -5.76 24.50
N LEU A 75 1.36 -4.93 24.43
CA LEU A 75 0.03 -5.35 23.98
C LEU A 75 0.05 -5.87 22.54
N LEU A 76 0.82 -5.25 21.66
CA LEU A 76 0.99 -5.72 20.28
C LEU A 76 1.66 -7.10 20.22
N ALA A 77 2.69 -7.33 21.05
CA ALA A 77 3.35 -8.63 21.14
C ALA A 77 2.39 -9.71 21.65
N GLU A 78 1.55 -9.42 22.66
CA GLU A 78 0.57 -10.37 23.20
C GLU A 78 -0.50 -10.77 22.17
N ARG A 79 -0.84 -9.86 21.25
CA ARG A 79 -1.78 -10.12 20.14
C ARG A 79 -1.17 -10.95 19.01
N CYS A 80 0.15 -11.00 18.93
CA CYS A 80 0.88 -11.51 17.76
C CYS A 80 1.84 -12.67 18.09
N ILE A 81 2.05 -13.01 19.37
CA ILE A 81 2.96 -14.06 19.84
C ILE A 81 2.25 -14.92 20.89
N ARG A 82 2.35 -16.25 20.74
CA ARG A 82 1.79 -17.24 21.65
C ARG A 82 2.86 -18.27 22.04
N PRO A 83 3.12 -18.48 23.36
CA PRO A 83 2.50 -17.79 24.47
C PRO A 83 3.02 -16.34 24.61
N ALA A 84 2.22 -15.47 25.23
CA ALA A 84 2.49 -14.04 25.39
C ALA A 84 3.75 -13.74 26.23
N ASP A 85 4.06 -14.61 27.19
CA ASP A 85 5.18 -14.53 28.11
C ASP A 85 6.47 -15.19 27.57
N ALA A 86 6.54 -15.42 26.24
CA ALA A 86 7.72 -15.97 25.60
C ALA A 86 9.01 -15.21 26.03
N PRO A 87 10.10 -15.91 26.39
CA PRO A 87 11.32 -15.25 26.86
C PRO A 87 11.90 -14.26 25.84
N ALA A 88 12.56 -13.20 26.29
CA ALA A 88 13.07 -12.12 25.43
C ALA A 88 13.99 -12.63 24.27
N ARG A 89 14.77 -13.70 24.50
CA ARG A 89 15.56 -14.35 23.44
C ARG A 89 14.68 -14.95 22.34
N VAL A 90 13.53 -15.52 22.72
CA VAL A 90 12.56 -16.11 21.80
C VAL A 90 11.81 -15.02 21.05
N ARG A 91 11.36 -13.97 21.74
CA ARG A 91 10.72 -12.80 21.12
C ARG A 91 11.59 -12.17 20.03
N ARG A 92 12.89 -11.96 20.29
CA ARG A 92 13.82 -11.46 19.26
C ARG A 92 13.94 -12.37 18.04
N ARG A 93 13.90 -13.71 18.23
CA ARG A 93 13.89 -14.66 17.10
C ARG A 93 12.59 -14.59 16.31
N VAL A 94 11.46 -14.41 17.00
CA VAL A 94 10.15 -14.21 16.39
C VAL A 94 10.09 -12.90 15.62
N GLU A 95 10.59 -11.79 16.18
CA GLU A 95 10.66 -10.50 15.49
C GLU A 95 11.51 -10.58 14.22
N ALA A 96 12.68 -11.22 14.27
CA ALA A 96 13.51 -11.47 13.09
C ALA A 96 12.81 -12.37 12.05
N ALA A 97 11.99 -13.32 12.52
CA ALA A 97 11.17 -14.15 11.64
C ALA A 97 10.03 -13.37 10.99
N MET A 98 9.35 -12.49 11.74
CA MET A 98 8.33 -11.60 11.21
C MET A 98 8.91 -10.68 10.13
N GLU A 99 10.07 -10.08 10.38
CA GLU A 99 10.79 -9.24 9.40
C GLU A 99 11.09 -10.00 8.10
N ALA A 100 11.56 -11.25 8.21
CA ALA A 100 11.85 -12.08 7.04
C ALA A 100 10.58 -12.53 6.28
N LEU A 101 9.43 -12.62 6.96
CA LEU A 101 8.13 -12.96 6.37
C LEU A 101 7.40 -11.75 5.78
N ALA A 102 7.73 -10.53 6.22
CA ALA A 102 7.13 -9.28 5.78
C ALA A 102 8.23 -8.29 5.34
N PRO A 103 8.94 -8.59 4.23
CA PRO A 103 10.01 -7.73 3.75
C PRO A 103 9.49 -6.34 3.40
N SER A 104 10.35 -5.34 3.55
CA SER A 104 10.07 -3.99 3.06
C SER A 104 9.69 -4.04 1.58
N LEU A 105 8.54 -3.46 1.28
CA LEU A 105 8.09 -3.23 -0.09
C LEU A 105 8.63 -1.92 -0.65
N TYR A 106 9.49 -1.20 0.06
CA TYR A 106 10.24 -0.09 -0.49
C TYR A 106 11.38 -0.62 -1.37
N GLY A 107 11.51 -0.11 -2.58
CA GLY A 107 12.54 -0.57 -3.53
C GLY A 107 12.76 0.41 -4.66
N GLU A 108 13.72 0.08 -5.53
CA GLU A 108 13.97 0.84 -6.76
C GLU A 108 13.21 0.21 -7.92
N LEU A 109 12.58 1.04 -8.75
CA LEU A 109 12.05 0.65 -10.05
C LEU A 109 13.07 0.96 -11.12
N ASP A 110 13.44 -0.04 -11.91
CA ASP A 110 14.28 0.12 -13.09
C ASP A 110 13.40 0.41 -14.33
N GLY A 111 13.82 1.39 -15.11
CA GLY A 111 13.22 1.75 -16.40
C GLY A 111 14.28 2.12 -17.43
N THR A 112 13.83 2.41 -18.64
CA THR A 112 14.70 2.88 -19.73
C THR A 112 14.06 4.08 -20.39
N CYS A 113 14.83 5.15 -20.59
CA CYS A 113 14.36 6.32 -21.31
C CYS A 113 14.11 5.97 -22.79
N PRO A 114 12.92 6.27 -23.35
CA PRO A 114 12.63 5.98 -24.75
C PRO A 114 13.41 6.87 -25.73
N VAL A 115 13.97 8.00 -25.28
CA VAL A 115 14.69 8.97 -26.13
C VAL A 115 16.20 8.69 -26.15
N CYS A 116 16.83 8.54 -24.99
CA CYS A 116 18.29 8.41 -24.90
C CYS A 116 18.77 7.01 -24.50
N ALA A 117 17.86 6.05 -24.28
CA ALA A 117 18.14 4.68 -23.84
C ALA A 117 18.88 4.56 -22.49
N ALA A 118 19.03 5.65 -21.74
CA ALA A 118 19.63 5.60 -20.40
C ALA A 118 18.77 4.78 -19.44
N THR A 119 19.42 3.99 -18.58
CA THR A 119 18.76 3.34 -17.44
C THR A 119 18.30 4.41 -16.46
N VAL A 120 17.07 4.29 -16.00
CA VAL A 120 16.51 5.17 -14.96
C VAL A 120 16.12 4.32 -13.76
N ARG A 121 16.45 4.82 -12.56
CA ARG A 121 16.11 4.19 -11.28
C ARG A 121 15.32 5.17 -10.44
N ILE A 122 14.23 4.69 -9.84
CA ILE A 122 13.35 5.53 -9.04
C ILE A 122 13.03 4.82 -7.72
N PRO A 123 13.18 5.50 -6.57
CA PRO A 123 12.68 4.98 -5.31
C PRO A 123 11.16 4.92 -5.34
N PHE A 124 10.61 3.74 -5.09
CA PHE A 124 9.18 3.49 -5.03
C PHE A 124 8.78 3.01 -3.63
N ASP A 125 7.91 3.79 -3.01
CA ASP A 125 7.27 3.49 -1.74
C ASP A 125 5.77 3.19 -2.00
N PRO A 126 5.36 1.92 -2.01
CA PRO A 126 3.97 1.57 -2.26
C PRO A 126 3.03 2.06 -1.17
N GLN A 127 3.48 2.15 0.08
CA GLN A 127 2.64 2.64 1.18
C GLN A 127 2.35 4.13 0.98
N ARG A 128 3.39 4.93 0.73
CA ARG A 128 3.22 6.36 0.44
C ARG A 128 2.39 6.59 -0.82
N TYR A 129 2.65 5.84 -1.89
CA TYR A 129 1.90 5.93 -3.13
C TYR A 129 0.41 5.68 -2.90
N VAL A 130 0.04 4.58 -2.24
CA VAL A 130 -1.36 4.26 -1.97
C VAL A 130 -2.03 5.30 -1.07
N LEU A 131 -1.33 5.81 -0.05
CA LEU A 131 -1.87 6.86 0.81
C LEU A 131 -2.12 8.17 0.07
N LEU A 132 -1.21 8.56 -0.84
CA LEU A 132 -1.41 9.74 -1.69
C LEU A 132 -2.59 9.56 -2.63
N GLU A 133 -2.69 8.40 -3.29
CA GLU A 133 -3.82 8.05 -4.15
C GLU A 133 -5.15 8.08 -3.39
N LEU A 134 -5.21 7.49 -2.19
CA LEU A 134 -6.42 7.51 -1.35
C LEU A 134 -6.83 8.93 -0.95
N ARG A 135 -5.87 9.79 -0.61
CA ARG A 135 -6.14 11.20 -0.28
C ARG A 135 -6.65 11.97 -1.50
N ALA A 136 -6.01 11.81 -2.65
CA ALA A 136 -6.44 12.44 -3.89
C ALA A 136 -7.87 12.03 -4.25
N GLN A 137 -8.21 10.74 -4.08
CA GLN A 137 -9.56 10.23 -4.31
C GLN A 137 -10.60 10.76 -3.31
N ALA A 138 -10.21 10.94 -2.04
CA ALA A 138 -11.09 11.55 -1.05
C ALA A 138 -11.38 13.01 -1.40
N THR A 139 -10.39 13.78 -1.86
CA THR A 139 -10.58 15.16 -2.32
C THR A 139 -11.44 15.22 -3.58
N SER A 140 -11.17 14.36 -4.57
CA SER A 140 -11.94 14.35 -5.83
C SER A 140 -13.41 14.02 -5.62
N LEU A 141 -13.76 13.24 -4.58
CA LEU A 141 -15.15 12.94 -4.26
C LEU A 141 -15.96 14.21 -3.96
N TYR A 142 -15.39 15.15 -3.22
CA TYR A 142 -16.08 16.42 -2.91
C TYR A 142 -16.29 17.25 -4.18
N GLU A 143 -15.31 17.29 -5.08
CA GLU A 143 -15.41 17.98 -6.36
C GLU A 143 -16.48 17.33 -7.26
N GLU A 144 -16.47 16.00 -7.36
CA GLU A 144 -17.49 15.22 -8.09
C GLU A 144 -18.89 15.53 -7.55
N VAL A 145 -19.10 15.44 -6.23
CA VAL A 145 -20.39 15.72 -5.60
C VAL A 145 -20.83 17.15 -5.88
N HIS A 146 -19.94 18.12 -5.70
CA HIS A 146 -20.25 19.53 -5.93
C HIS A 146 -20.62 19.80 -7.39
N LEU A 147 -19.87 19.25 -8.34
CA LEU A 147 -20.13 19.41 -9.77
C LEU A 147 -21.47 18.77 -10.18
N LEU A 148 -21.71 17.53 -9.76
CA LEU A 148 -22.93 16.79 -10.11
C LEU A 148 -24.16 17.44 -9.47
N ALA A 149 -24.10 17.80 -8.20
CA ALA A 149 -25.20 18.50 -7.52
C ALA A 149 -25.46 19.87 -8.17
N GLY A 150 -24.40 20.60 -8.52
CA GLY A 150 -24.49 21.90 -9.18
C GLY A 150 -25.14 21.82 -10.57
N HIS A 151 -24.83 20.79 -11.35
CA HIS A 151 -25.29 20.64 -12.73
C HIS A 151 -26.65 19.91 -12.83
N TYR A 152 -26.79 18.74 -12.22
CA TYR A 152 -28.01 17.90 -12.33
C TYR A 152 -29.03 18.13 -11.21
N LYS A 153 -28.67 18.88 -10.16
CA LYS A 153 -29.53 19.16 -8.99
C LYS A 153 -29.95 17.93 -8.19
N TRP A 154 -29.20 16.83 -8.29
CA TRP A 154 -29.37 15.66 -7.45
C TRP A 154 -28.91 15.93 -6.02
N SER A 155 -29.49 15.22 -5.06
CA SER A 155 -29.04 15.30 -3.67
C SER A 155 -27.65 14.66 -3.51
N GLU A 156 -26.90 15.09 -2.51
CA GLU A 156 -25.61 14.47 -2.16
C GLU A 156 -25.78 12.96 -1.92
N GLN A 157 -26.86 12.56 -1.23
CA GLN A 157 -27.15 11.16 -0.95
C GLN A 157 -27.34 10.35 -2.25
N ASP A 158 -28.10 10.86 -3.22
CA ASP A 158 -28.32 10.19 -4.50
C ASP A 158 -27.01 10.05 -5.29
N ILE A 159 -26.16 11.07 -5.25
CA ILE A 159 -24.85 11.06 -5.90
C ILE A 159 -23.93 10.04 -5.22
N LEU A 160 -23.84 10.04 -3.89
CA LEU A 160 -22.99 9.10 -3.15
C LEU A 160 -23.45 7.63 -3.32
N ALA A 161 -24.75 7.41 -3.55
CA ALA A 161 -25.30 6.09 -3.88
C ALA A 161 -24.88 5.57 -5.27
N LEU A 162 -24.44 6.46 -6.18
CA LEU A 162 -23.91 6.02 -7.47
C LEU A 162 -22.56 5.29 -7.29
N PRO A 163 -22.28 4.25 -8.09
CA PRO A 163 -20.92 3.71 -8.20
C PRO A 163 -19.92 4.79 -8.61
N ARG A 164 -18.71 4.78 -8.03
CA ARG A 164 -17.64 5.75 -8.32
C ARG A 164 -17.44 5.99 -9.83
N LEU A 165 -17.35 4.92 -10.61
CA LEU A 165 -17.14 5.01 -12.06
C LEU A 165 -18.22 5.85 -12.77
N ARG A 166 -19.48 5.78 -12.31
CA ARG A 166 -20.56 6.59 -12.86
C ARG A 166 -20.42 8.07 -12.48
N ARG A 167 -20.07 8.36 -11.22
CA ARG A 167 -19.84 9.74 -10.79
C ARG A 167 -18.71 10.41 -11.57
N THR A 168 -17.56 9.74 -11.67
CA THR A 168 -16.41 10.24 -12.43
C THR A 168 -16.80 10.47 -13.90
N ARG A 169 -17.56 9.55 -14.50
CA ARG A 169 -18.02 9.71 -15.89
C ARG A 169 -18.95 10.91 -16.08
N TYR A 170 -19.85 11.19 -15.14
CA TYR A 170 -20.69 12.38 -15.20
C TYR A 170 -19.88 13.66 -15.02
N ALA A 171 -18.90 13.66 -14.12
CA ALA A 171 -18.01 14.81 -13.94
C ALA A 171 -17.22 15.10 -15.23
N GLU A 172 -16.67 14.08 -15.88
CA GLU A 172 -15.99 14.20 -17.20
C GLU A 172 -16.88 14.84 -18.27
N LEU A 173 -18.16 14.44 -18.35
CA LEU A 173 -19.11 14.99 -19.32
C LEU A 173 -19.36 16.48 -19.04
N ILE A 174 -19.59 16.86 -17.79
CA ILE A 174 -19.77 18.27 -17.39
C ILE A 174 -18.52 19.09 -17.73
N HIS A 175 -17.32 18.54 -17.51
CA HIS A 175 -16.08 19.21 -17.87
C HIS A 175 -15.96 19.42 -19.38
N ALA A 176 -16.26 18.39 -20.19
CA ALA A 176 -16.21 18.47 -21.65
C ALA A 176 -17.19 19.52 -22.20
N GLU A 177 -18.41 19.60 -21.67
CA GLU A 177 -19.40 20.61 -22.04
C GLU A 177 -18.91 22.04 -21.74
N ARG A 178 -18.29 22.25 -20.58
CA ARG A 178 -17.74 23.55 -20.17
C ARG A 178 -16.51 23.97 -20.96
N SER A 179 -15.71 23.02 -21.46
CA SER A 179 -14.55 23.32 -22.31
C SER A 179 -14.92 23.59 -23.76
N ALA A 180 -16.12 23.21 -24.19
CA ALA A 180 -16.61 23.38 -25.55
C ALA A 180 -17.43 24.67 -25.76
N GLY A 181 -17.80 25.37 -24.69
CA GLY A 181 -18.53 26.64 -24.71
C GLY A 181 -17.67 27.81 -24.23
#